data_AF-A0A2M8NUB9-F1
#
_entry.id   AF-A0A2M8NUB9-F1
#
_cell.length_a   1.000
_cell.length_b   1.000
_cell.length_c   1.000
_cell.angle_alpha   90.00
_cell.angle_beta   90.00
_cell.angle_gamma   90.00
#
_symmetry.space_group_name_H-M   'P 1'
#
loop_
_entity.id
_entity.type
_entity.pdbx_description
1 polymer ?
#
loop_
_entity_poly.entity_id
_entity_poly.type
_entity_poly.pdbx_seq_one_letter_code
_entity_poly.pdbx_strand_id
1 'polypeptide(L)'
;MDKAMNDQVTAQQPRSFITLAMTTALLTAGLITFGAVVRVTDSGLGCGNSWPLCDGTILPPLNNLTAWIEWSHRLFAMLIGVFGLAMLALAWRGYRKNNRAVITTTFIAAGIFTFQSALGAFVVIFDLPPTMVTLHLASAMLLLGSLLVAGILAWHRPLPKPTQRDNVTLLAYVTTALSLIIILTGALVRGSGATLACPDYPLCNGELFPFNQGSLETVHMIHRLAVVGLGLMLIMLVWYMYRGGRNVMLRRLSVLALVLYFAQAGVGALFVLTSATPLWGASHVALASAVWGILVAVSAIDTLNSRQPVGDIAPAVA
;
A
#
# COMPACT_ATOMS: atom_id res chain seq x y z
N MET A 1 -10.23 36.09 -33.01
CA MET A 1 -11.14 35.27 -32.19
C MET A 1 -10.59 33.88 -31.90
N ASP A 2 -9.55 33.41 -32.61
CA ASP A 2 -9.03 32.05 -32.45
C ASP A 2 -8.12 31.81 -31.23
N LYS A 3 -7.54 32.87 -30.65
CA LYS A 3 -6.72 32.75 -29.43
C LYS A 3 -7.58 32.47 -28.19
N ALA A 4 -8.82 33.00 -28.14
CA ALA A 4 -9.73 32.82 -27.01
C ALA A 4 -10.46 31.45 -27.05
N MET A 5 -10.52 30.80 -28.21
CA MET A 5 -11.14 29.47 -28.36
C MET A 5 -10.17 28.32 -28.05
N ASN A 6 -8.86 28.57 -28.12
CA ASN A 6 -7.83 27.59 -27.77
C ASN A 6 -7.54 27.50 -26.26
N ASP A 7 -7.94 28.52 -25.48
CA ASP A 7 -7.79 28.54 -24.02
C ASP A 7 -8.90 27.74 -23.28
N GLN A 8 -9.91 27.25 -24.01
CA GLN A 8 -11.06 26.52 -23.43
C GLN A 8 -10.85 24.99 -23.33
N VAL A 9 -9.76 24.43 -23.86
CA VAL A 9 -9.55 22.96 -23.92
C VAL A 9 -8.48 22.43 -22.93
N THR A 10 -7.79 23.32 -22.22
CA THR A 10 -6.89 22.89 -21.13
C THR A 10 -7.32 23.50 -19.80
N ALA A 11 -8.44 23.04 -19.27
CA ALA A 11 -8.67 23.14 -17.83
C ALA A 11 -7.48 22.49 -17.12
N GLN A 12 -6.51 23.30 -16.71
CA GLN A 12 -5.34 22.86 -15.98
C GLN A 12 -5.86 22.13 -14.74
N GLN A 13 -5.74 20.81 -14.75
CA GLN A 13 -5.95 20.01 -13.55
C GLN A 13 -5.07 20.63 -12.46
N PRO A 14 -5.63 20.95 -11.28
CA PRO A 14 -4.89 21.72 -10.29
C PRO A 14 -3.65 20.92 -9.88
N ARG A 15 -2.47 21.37 -10.31
CA ARG A 15 -1.17 20.77 -9.96
C ARG A 15 -1.03 20.63 -8.44
N SER A 16 -1.71 21.48 -7.68
CA SER A 16 -1.84 21.41 -6.23
C SER A 16 -2.50 20.11 -5.75
N PHE A 17 -3.57 19.63 -6.39
CA PHE A 17 -4.19 18.36 -6.03
C PHE A 17 -3.26 17.18 -6.25
N ILE A 18 -2.58 17.12 -7.41
CA ILE A 18 -1.64 16.03 -7.73
C ILE A 18 -0.50 16.01 -6.72
N THR A 19 0.10 17.17 -6.45
CA THR A 19 1.20 17.30 -5.48
C THR A 19 0.75 16.87 -4.08
N LEU A 20 -0.44 17.31 -3.66
CA LEU A 20 -0.99 16.95 -2.36
C LEU A 20 -1.30 15.45 -2.28
N ALA A 21 -1.87 14.86 -3.34
CA ALA A 21 -2.16 13.43 -3.40
C ALA A 21 -0.90 12.57 -3.27
N MET A 22 0.13 12.87 -4.05
CA MET A 22 1.40 12.15 -4.00
C MET A 22 2.12 12.36 -2.66
N THR A 23 2.09 13.59 -2.12
CA THR A 23 2.67 13.88 -0.81
C THR A 23 1.95 13.11 0.29
N THR A 24 0.62 13.09 0.28
CA THR A 24 -0.19 12.36 1.27
C THR A 24 0.05 10.86 1.16
N ALA A 25 0.11 10.30 -0.06
CA ALA A 25 0.43 8.89 -0.26
C ALA A 25 1.83 8.53 0.27
N LEU A 26 2.85 9.36 0.02
CA LEU A 26 4.21 9.15 0.54
C LEU A 26 4.26 9.25 2.06
N LEU A 27 3.58 10.24 2.66
CA LEU A 27 3.47 10.37 4.11
C LEU A 27 2.74 9.16 4.72
N THR A 28 1.68 8.66 4.07
CA THR A 28 0.97 7.45 4.50
C THR A 28 1.87 6.21 4.44
N ALA A 29 2.68 6.05 3.38
CA ALA A 29 3.67 4.97 3.32
C ALA A 29 4.73 5.08 4.45
N GLY A 30 5.17 6.31 4.74
CA GLY A 30 6.04 6.60 5.89
C GLY A 30 5.37 6.26 7.23
N LEU A 31 4.09 6.59 7.39
CA LEU A 31 3.32 6.28 8.60
C LEU A 31 3.08 4.78 8.78
N ILE A 32 2.84 4.03 7.69
CA ILE A 32 2.76 2.56 7.72
C ILE A 32 4.10 1.98 8.20
N THR A 33 5.21 2.49 7.68
CA THR A 33 6.55 2.10 8.13
C THR A 33 6.77 2.45 9.60
N PHE A 34 6.34 3.63 10.03
CA PHE A 34 6.44 4.03 11.43
C PHE A 34 5.55 3.17 12.35
N GLY A 35 4.36 2.76 11.88
CA GLY A 35 3.52 1.79 12.57
C GLY A 35 4.21 0.42 12.72
N ALA A 36 5.00 0.01 11.72
CA ALA A 36 5.85 -1.17 11.85
C ALA A 36 6.89 -0.99 12.95
N VAL A 37 7.55 0.19 13.03
CA VAL A 37 8.46 0.53 14.15
C VAL A 37 7.76 0.38 15.49
N VAL A 38 6.59 1.02 15.69
CA VAL A 38 5.78 0.89 16.91
C VAL A 38 5.56 -0.57 17.27
N ARG A 39 5.28 -1.44 16.28
CA ARG A 39 5.03 -2.86 16.52
C ARG A 39 6.30 -3.64 16.88
N VAL A 40 7.43 -3.39 16.21
CA VAL A 40 8.67 -4.15 16.42
C VAL A 40 9.47 -3.68 17.64
N THR A 41 9.23 -2.45 18.11
CA THR A 41 9.74 -1.95 19.39
C THR A 41 8.76 -2.18 20.54
N ASP A 42 7.69 -2.97 20.30
CA ASP A 42 6.61 -3.29 21.24
C ASP A 42 6.04 -2.06 21.96
N SER A 43 6.00 -0.92 21.25
CA SER A 43 5.57 0.38 21.76
C SER A 43 4.07 0.63 21.55
N GLY A 44 3.31 -0.35 21.09
CA GLY A 44 1.89 -0.17 20.75
C GLY A 44 0.94 0.00 21.95
N LEU A 45 1.43 -0.18 23.18
CA LEU A 45 0.74 0.18 24.44
C LEU A 45 1.58 1.17 25.26
N GLY A 46 2.46 1.94 24.63
CA GLY A 46 3.27 2.94 25.32
C GLY A 46 2.42 4.00 26.03
N CYS A 47 1.24 4.31 25.48
CA CYS A 47 0.23 5.22 26.03
C CYS A 47 -0.91 4.53 26.79
N GLY A 48 -0.74 3.25 27.11
CA GLY A 48 -1.79 2.39 27.66
C GLY A 48 -2.98 2.23 26.71
N ASN A 49 -4.13 1.88 27.27
CA ASN A 49 -5.36 1.63 26.50
C ASN A 49 -6.20 2.90 26.30
N SER A 50 -5.61 4.06 26.63
CA SER A 50 -6.23 5.36 26.51
C SER A 50 -6.20 5.83 25.05
N TRP A 51 -7.32 6.32 24.56
CA TRP A 51 -7.43 7.00 23.27
C TRP A 51 -8.54 8.05 23.37
N PRO A 52 -8.34 9.31 22.94
CA PRO A 52 -7.19 9.83 22.18
C PRO A 52 -5.99 10.25 23.04
N LEU A 53 -6.17 10.38 24.35
CA LEU A 53 -5.11 10.77 25.30
C LEU A 53 -4.10 9.63 25.54
N CYS A 54 -2.95 9.98 26.11
CA CYS A 54 -1.89 9.08 26.52
C CYS A 54 -1.89 9.00 28.06
N ASP A 55 -2.46 7.92 28.62
CA ASP A 55 -2.70 7.75 30.06
C ASP A 55 -3.32 8.99 30.76
N GLY A 56 -4.39 9.52 30.16
CA GLY A 56 -5.12 10.68 30.70
C GLY A 56 -4.44 12.03 30.46
N THR A 57 -3.27 12.08 29.83
CA THR A 57 -2.54 13.32 29.51
C THR A 57 -2.44 13.53 27.99
N ILE A 58 -2.22 14.78 27.56
CA ILE A 58 -2.02 15.10 26.14
C ILE A 58 -0.60 14.74 25.69
N LEU A 59 0.40 14.89 26.57
CA LEU A 59 1.80 14.61 26.29
C LEU A 59 2.30 13.51 27.22
N PRO A 60 3.02 12.50 26.70
CA PRO A 60 3.57 11.45 27.53
C PRO A 60 4.71 11.94 28.45
N PRO A 61 5.01 11.19 29.52
CA PRO A 61 6.19 11.45 30.35
C PRO A 61 7.49 11.47 29.53
N LEU A 62 8.37 12.43 29.80
CA LEU A 62 9.64 12.61 29.05
C LEU A 62 10.59 11.40 29.13
N ASN A 63 10.48 10.60 30.17
CA ASN A 63 11.31 9.41 30.41
C ASN A 63 10.73 8.13 29.79
N ASN A 64 9.58 8.17 29.12
CA ASN A 64 8.93 7.00 28.54
C ASN A 64 9.03 7.00 27.01
N LEU A 65 10.10 6.38 26.49
CA LEU A 65 10.35 6.33 25.04
C LEU A 65 9.25 5.59 24.27
N THR A 66 8.70 4.50 24.80
CA THR A 66 7.66 3.73 24.10
C THR A 66 6.36 4.54 23.96
N ALA A 67 6.00 5.32 24.99
CA ALA A 67 4.89 6.27 24.92
C ALA A 67 5.11 7.35 23.86
N TRP A 68 6.32 7.91 23.76
CA TRP A 68 6.65 8.89 22.73
C TRP A 68 6.58 8.33 21.31
N ILE A 69 7.01 7.08 21.11
CA ILE A 69 6.91 6.38 19.82
C ILE A 69 5.43 6.25 19.40
N GLU A 70 4.58 5.77 20.30
CA GLU A 70 3.15 5.59 20.02
C GLU A 70 2.43 6.92 19.81
N TRP A 71 2.66 7.90 20.70
CA TRP A 71 2.07 9.22 20.62
C TRP A 71 2.44 9.94 19.31
N SER A 72 3.70 9.84 18.90
CA SER A 72 4.17 10.43 17.63
C SER A 72 3.49 9.79 16.43
N HIS A 73 3.24 8.47 16.47
CA HIS A 73 2.49 7.78 15.43
C HIS A 73 1.04 8.31 15.34
N ARG A 74 0.37 8.49 16.49
CA ARG A 74 -0.97 9.11 16.56
C ARG A 74 -0.97 10.55 16.02
N LEU A 75 0.05 11.35 16.35
CA LEU A 75 0.21 12.71 15.86
C LEU A 75 0.33 12.77 14.33
N PHE A 76 1.20 11.95 13.75
CA PHE A 76 1.36 11.91 12.30
C PHE A 76 0.13 11.37 11.58
N ALA A 77 -0.63 10.46 12.20
CA ALA A 77 -1.93 10.04 11.68
C ALA A 77 -2.93 11.20 11.59
N MET A 78 -3.01 12.04 12.63
CA MET A 78 -3.84 13.25 12.61
C MET A 78 -3.40 14.23 11.52
N LEU A 79 -2.09 14.43 11.35
CA LEU A 79 -1.54 15.27 10.28
C LEU A 79 -1.94 14.76 8.89
N ILE A 80 -1.87 13.46 8.64
CA ILE A 80 -2.35 12.86 7.38
C ILE A 80 -3.85 13.08 7.19
N GLY A 81 -4.64 13.03 8.27
CA GLY A 81 -6.06 13.38 8.22
C GLY A 81 -6.32 14.80 7.72
N VAL A 82 -5.53 15.79 8.19
CA VAL A 82 -5.61 17.18 7.70
C VAL A 82 -5.29 17.27 6.20
N PHE A 83 -4.26 16.55 5.74
CA PHE A 83 -3.92 16.49 4.31
C PHE A 83 -5.03 15.83 3.49
N GLY A 84 -5.65 14.76 4.01
CA GLY A 84 -6.80 14.10 3.40
C GLY A 84 -8.03 15.01 3.28
N LEU A 85 -8.33 15.81 4.31
CA LEU A 85 -9.41 16.82 4.24
C LEU A 85 -9.12 17.91 3.20
N ALA A 86 -7.88 18.39 3.13
CA ALA A 86 -7.46 19.34 2.10
C ALA A 86 -7.57 18.73 0.69
N MET A 87 -7.19 17.46 0.52
CA MET A 87 -7.40 16.73 -0.74
C MET A 87 -8.88 16.65 -1.10
N LEU A 88 -9.75 16.29 -0.16
CA LEU A 88 -11.19 16.17 -0.40
C LEU A 88 -11.79 17.52 -0.82
N ALA A 89 -11.39 18.62 -0.17
CA ALA A 89 -11.82 19.97 -0.53
C ALA A 89 -11.37 20.36 -1.95
N LEU A 90 -10.11 20.08 -2.32
CA LEU A 90 -9.60 20.34 -3.67
C LEU A 90 -10.27 19.44 -4.73
N ALA A 91 -10.50 18.16 -4.41
CA ALA A 91 -11.21 17.22 -5.27
C ALA A 91 -12.64 17.70 -5.55
N TRP A 92 -13.36 18.11 -4.50
CA TRP A 92 -14.72 18.62 -4.61
C TRP A 92 -14.79 19.89 -5.47
N ARG A 93 -13.88 20.84 -5.27
CA ARG A 93 -13.84 22.10 -6.04
C ARG A 93 -13.45 21.88 -7.50
N GLY A 94 -12.45 21.05 -7.76
CA GLY A 94 -11.84 20.90 -9.10
C GLY A 94 -12.46 19.82 -9.98
N TYR A 95 -12.93 18.71 -9.40
CA TYR A 95 -13.24 17.49 -10.16
C TYR A 95 -14.71 17.06 -10.13
N ARG A 96 -15.56 17.66 -9.28
CA ARG A 96 -16.97 17.24 -9.12
C ARG A 96 -17.79 17.22 -10.41
N LYS A 97 -17.47 18.09 -11.38
CA LYS A 97 -18.16 18.18 -12.68
C LYS A 97 -17.41 17.47 -13.82
N ASN A 98 -16.08 17.42 -13.75
CA ASN A 98 -15.24 17.09 -14.90
C ASN A 98 -14.63 15.68 -14.85
N ASN A 99 -14.43 15.11 -13.65
CA ASN A 99 -13.87 13.76 -13.50
C ASN A 99 -14.44 13.08 -12.27
N ARG A 100 -15.52 12.32 -12.47
CA ARG A 100 -16.19 11.58 -11.39
C ARG A 100 -15.28 10.52 -10.75
N ALA A 101 -14.32 9.97 -11.48
CA ALA A 101 -13.44 8.94 -10.94
C ALA A 101 -12.55 9.49 -9.81
N VAL A 102 -11.92 10.66 -10.00
CA VAL A 102 -11.04 11.29 -8.99
C VAL A 102 -11.80 11.59 -7.71
N ILE A 103 -12.99 12.18 -7.81
CA ILE A 103 -13.81 12.51 -6.64
C ILE A 103 -14.29 11.25 -5.92
N THR A 104 -14.76 10.21 -6.64
CA THR A 104 -15.18 8.94 -6.03
C THR A 104 -14.02 8.27 -5.30
N THR A 105 -12.83 8.18 -5.90
CA THR A 105 -11.67 7.59 -5.21
C THR A 105 -11.21 8.41 -4.01
N THR A 106 -11.34 9.74 -4.05
CA THR A 106 -10.99 10.60 -2.90
C THR A 106 -11.99 10.43 -1.75
N PHE A 107 -13.29 10.26 -2.04
CA PHE A 107 -14.29 9.92 -1.01
C PHE A 107 -14.08 8.52 -0.43
N ILE A 108 -13.73 7.54 -1.26
CA ILE A 108 -13.35 6.21 -0.78
C ILE A 108 -12.15 6.31 0.17
N ALA A 109 -11.10 7.04 -0.21
CA ALA A 109 -9.93 7.25 0.64
C ALA A 109 -10.31 7.89 1.99
N ALA A 110 -11.17 8.92 1.99
CA ALA A 110 -11.66 9.54 3.21
C ALA A 110 -12.44 8.57 4.10
N GLY A 111 -13.33 7.75 3.51
CA GLY A 111 -14.06 6.71 4.23
C GLY A 111 -13.13 5.66 4.85
N ILE A 112 -12.14 5.18 4.09
CA ILE A 112 -11.14 4.24 4.58
C ILE A 112 -10.29 4.86 5.70
N PHE A 113 -9.91 6.14 5.59
CA PHE A 113 -9.16 6.83 6.65
C PHE A 113 -9.96 6.92 7.97
N THR A 114 -11.26 7.23 7.89
CA THR A 114 -12.13 7.22 9.08
C THR A 114 -12.18 5.84 9.71
N PHE A 115 -12.37 4.80 8.90
CA PHE A 115 -12.35 3.42 9.36
C PHE A 115 -11.00 3.03 9.97
N GLN A 116 -9.89 3.40 9.33
CA GLN A 116 -8.52 3.17 9.78
C GLN A 116 -8.27 3.80 11.15
N SER A 117 -8.74 5.03 11.36
CA SER A 117 -8.57 5.77 12.60
C SER A 117 -9.36 5.12 13.75
N ALA A 118 -10.60 4.71 13.49
CA ALA A 118 -11.41 3.97 14.46
C ALA A 118 -10.79 2.61 14.81
N LEU A 119 -10.32 1.88 13.80
CA LEU A 119 -9.66 0.59 13.99
C LEU A 119 -8.35 0.73 14.77
N GLY A 120 -7.58 1.80 14.55
CA GLY A 120 -6.38 2.11 15.33
C GLY A 120 -6.69 2.36 16.80
N ALA A 121 -7.78 3.07 17.11
CA ALA A 121 -8.25 3.23 18.49
C ALA A 121 -8.64 1.88 19.11
N PHE A 122 -9.34 1.02 18.37
CA PHE A 122 -9.69 -0.32 18.85
C PHE A 122 -8.49 -1.23 19.07
N VAL A 123 -7.45 -1.12 18.25
CA VAL A 123 -6.20 -1.89 18.44
C VAL A 123 -5.61 -1.62 19.83
N VAL A 124 -5.59 -0.38 20.29
CA VAL A 124 -5.03 -0.04 21.62
C VAL A 124 -6.01 -0.30 22.76
N ILE A 125 -7.31 -0.03 22.57
CA ILE A 125 -8.34 -0.24 23.60
C ILE A 125 -8.48 -1.72 23.97
N PHE A 126 -8.29 -2.63 23.00
CA PHE A 126 -8.44 -4.08 23.19
C PHE A 126 -7.12 -4.84 23.33
N ASP A 127 -6.01 -4.17 23.69
CA ASP A 127 -4.72 -4.82 23.96
C ASP A 127 -4.09 -5.55 22.74
N LEU A 128 -4.10 -4.90 21.57
CA LEU A 128 -3.47 -5.35 20.32
C LEU A 128 -3.87 -6.76 19.85
N PRO A 129 -5.17 -7.07 19.73
CA PRO A 129 -5.59 -8.38 19.25
C PRO A 129 -5.05 -8.58 17.81
N PRO A 130 -4.37 -9.71 17.52
CA PRO A 130 -3.67 -9.91 16.24
C PRO A 130 -4.54 -9.70 15.00
N THR A 131 -5.82 -10.04 15.09
CA THR A 131 -6.82 -9.84 14.03
C THR A 131 -7.04 -8.36 13.75
N MET A 132 -7.21 -7.52 14.78
CA MET A 132 -7.40 -6.07 14.60
C MET A 132 -6.13 -5.40 14.09
N VAL A 133 -4.95 -5.81 14.57
CA VAL A 133 -3.66 -5.29 14.06
C VAL A 133 -3.50 -5.62 12.57
N THR A 134 -3.86 -6.84 12.17
CA THR A 134 -3.81 -7.28 10.77
C THR A 134 -4.81 -6.52 9.91
N LEU A 135 -6.05 -6.34 10.40
CA LEU A 135 -7.06 -5.54 9.71
C LEU A 135 -6.61 -4.08 9.59
N HIS A 136 -5.97 -3.52 10.62
CA HIS A 136 -5.45 -2.16 10.62
C HIS A 136 -4.35 -1.97 9.58
N LEU A 137 -3.45 -2.95 9.41
CA LEU A 137 -2.48 -2.95 8.31
C LEU A 137 -3.19 -3.08 6.95
N ALA A 138 -4.18 -3.97 6.83
CA ALA A 138 -4.92 -4.17 5.58
C ALA A 138 -5.59 -2.88 5.11
N SER A 139 -6.34 -2.20 5.99
CA SER A 139 -6.99 -0.93 5.65
C SER A 139 -5.99 0.21 5.44
N ALA A 140 -4.83 0.21 6.12
CA ALA A 140 -3.75 1.18 5.84
C ALA A 140 -3.22 1.03 4.40
N MET A 141 -2.99 -0.21 3.97
CA MET A 141 -2.57 -0.50 2.61
C MET A 141 -3.65 -0.06 1.62
N LEU A 142 -4.92 -0.42 1.83
CA LEU A 142 -6.03 0.03 0.97
C LEU A 142 -6.15 1.56 0.90
N LEU A 143 -5.92 2.26 2.03
CA LEU A 143 -5.84 3.72 2.06
C LEU A 143 -4.72 4.22 1.16
N LEU A 144 -3.49 3.71 1.31
CA LEU A 144 -2.36 4.05 0.45
C LEU A 144 -2.69 3.83 -1.03
N GLY A 145 -3.30 2.69 -1.38
CA GLY A 145 -3.70 2.38 -2.75
C GLY A 145 -4.74 3.36 -3.28
N SER A 146 -5.75 3.72 -2.48
CA SER A 146 -6.78 4.69 -2.86
C SER A 146 -6.22 6.09 -3.11
N LEU A 147 -5.25 6.54 -2.29
CA LEU A 147 -4.55 7.81 -2.45
C LEU A 147 -3.69 7.82 -3.72
N LEU A 148 -2.94 6.75 -3.97
CA LEU A 148 -2.15 6.58 -5.20
C LEU A 148 -3.04 6.59 -6.45
N VAL A 149 -4.16 5.85 -6.43
CA VAL A 149 -5.11 5.82 -7.55
C VAL A 149 -5.72 7.21 -7.78
N ALA A 150 -6.11 7.93 -6.74
CA ALA A 150 -6.64 9.29 -6.88
C ALA A 150 -5.61 10.25 -7.50
N GLY A 151 -4.35 10.17 -7.08
CA GLY A 151 -3.25 10.94 -7.66
C GLY A 151 -2.97 10.57 -9.12
N ILE A 152 -2.93 9.28 -9.45
CA ILE A 152 -2.70 8.78 -10.81
C ILE A 152 -3.85 9.18 -11.74
N LEU A 153 -5.10 9.08 -11.31
CA LEU A 153 -6.27 9.50 -12.09
C LEU A 153 -6.27 11.00 -12.42
N ALA A 154 -5.67 11.81 -11.56
CA ALA A 154 -5.52 13.25 -11.78
C ALA A 154 -4.29 13.60 -12.65
N TRP A 155 -3.22 12.80 -12.57
CA TRP A 155 -1.94 13.08 -13.24
C TRP A 155 -1.80 12.40 -14.61
N HIS A 156 -2.12 11.12 -14.70
CA HIS A 156 -1.80 10.28 -15.85
C HIS A 156 -2.75 10.55 -17.02
N ARG A 157 -2.19 10.78 -18.20
CA ARG A 157 -2.95 10.92 -19.45
C ARG A 157 -2.88 9.61 -20.24
N PRO A 158 -4.02 8.98 -20.58
CA PRO A 158 -4.04 7.78 -21.41
C PRO A 158 -3.30 7.97 -22.73
N LEU A 159 -2.77 6.87 -23.27
CA LEU A 159 -2.12 6.86 -24.58
C LEU A 159 -3.12 7.24 -25.69
N PRO A 160 -2.69 7.95 -26.75
CA PRO A 160 -3.56 8.30 -27.87
C PRO A 160 -4.15 7.08 -28.60
N LYS A 161 -3.40 5.97 -28.62
CA LYS A 161 -3.86 4.67 -29.11
C LYS A 161 -4.00 3.73 -27.91
N PRO A 162 -5.24 3.37 -27.51
CA PRO A 162 -5.46 2.46 -26.40
C PRO A 162 -4.83 1.09 -26.67
N THR A 163 -4.21 0.51 -25.66
CA THR A 163 -3.83 -0.91 -25.67
C THR A 163 -5.07 -1.76 -25.45
N GLN A 164 -5.20 -2.91 -26.12
CA GLN A 164 -6.31 -3.80 -25.79
C GLN A 164 -6.14 -4.37 -24.38
N ARG A 165 -7.25 -4.51 -23.66
CA ARG A 165 -7.27 -5.19 -22.36
C ARG A 165 -7.06 -6.68 -22.61
N ASP A 166 -6.03 -7.23 -22.00
CA ASP A 166 -5.60 -8.61 -22.22
C ASP A 166 -5.30 -9.31 -20.88
N ASN A 167 -4.72 -10.51 -20.97
CA ASN A 167 -4.31 -11.29 -19.81
C ASN A 167 -3.21 -10.62 -18.97
N VAL A 168 -2.50 -9.61 -19.50
CA VAL A 168 -1.46 -8.87 -18.77
C VAL A 168 -2.10 -7.92 -17.76
N THR A 169 -3.19 -7.25 -18.13
CA THR A 169 -3.97 -6.43 -17.18
C THR A 169 -4.54 -7.29 -16.05
N LEU A 170 -5.05 -8.48 -16.37
CA LEU A 170 -5.53 -9.42 -15.33
C LEU A 170 -4.38 -9.88 -14.43
N LEU A 171 -3.24 -10.26 -15.00
CA LEU A 171 -2.05 -10.65 -14.26
C LEU A 171 -1.58 -9.55 -13.31
N ALA A 172 -1.61 -8.28 -13.73
CA ALA A 172 -1.28 -7.14 -12.86
C ALA A 172 -2.22 -7.03 -11.65
N TYR A 173 -3.53 -7.19 -11.84
CA TYR A 173 -4.49 -7.18 -10.72
C TYR A 173 -4.30 -8.36 -9.78
N VAL A 174 -4.16 -9.57 -10.32
CA VAL A 174 -3.98 -10.76 -9.48
C VAL A 174 -2.67 -10.66 -8.70
N THR A 175 -1.58 -10.18 -9.32
CA THR A 175 -0.30 -9.96 -8.64
C THR A 175 -0.44 -8.90 -7.54
N THR A 176 -1.14 -7.79 -7.79
CA THR A 176 -1.42 -6.75 -6.79
C THR A 176 -2.24 -7.30 -5.60
N ALA A 177 -3.30 -8.06 -5.89
CA ALA A 177 -4.16 -8.65 -4.87
C ALA A 177 -3.41 -9.70 -4.04
N LEU A 178 -2.65 -10.58 -4.70
CA LEU A 178 -1.83 -11.58 -4.02
C LEU A 178 -0.74 -10.94 -3.15
N SER A 179 -0.12 -9.85 -3.63
CA SER A 179 0.84 -9.09 -2.84
C SER A 179 0.21 -8.53 -1.56
N LEU A 180 -1.04 -8.03 -1.62
CA LEU A 180 -1.78 -7.61 -0.42
C LEU A 180 -2.00 -8.79 0.53
N ILE A 181 -2.46 -9.94 0.01
CA ILE A 181 -2.69 -11.15 0.81
C ILE A 181 -1.39 -11.59 1.51
N ILE A 182 -0.25 -11.54 0.83
CA ILE A 182 1.05 -11.91 1.39
C ILE A 182 1.51 -10.95 2.49
N ILE A 183 1.19 -9.65 2.37
CA ILE A 183 1.40 -8.70 3.47
C ILE A 183 0.60 -9.14 4.71
N LEU A 184 -0.63 -9.61 4.53
CA LEU A 184 -1.46 -10.09 5.65
C LEU A 184 -0.96 -11.41 6.23
N THR A 185 -0.42 -12.32 5.41
CA THR A 185 0.23 -13.54 5.95
C THR A 185 1.48 -13.18 6.73
N GLY A 186 2.23 -12.15 6.34
CA GLY A 186 3.36 -11.62 7.14
C GLY A 186 2.90 -11.03 8.48
N ALA A 187 1.79 -10.29 8.49
CA ALA A 187 1.18 -9.82 9.74
C ALA A 187 0.72 -10.97 10.64
N LEU A 188 0.17 -12.04 10.05
CA LEU A 188 -0.19 -13.26 10.76
C LEU A 188 1.04 -13.93 11.40
N VAL A 189 2.17 -14.01 10.70
CA VAL A 189 3.43 -14.57 11.24
C VAL A 189 3.89 -13.82 12.50
N ARG A 190 3.80 -12.47 12.52
CA ARG A 190 4.09 -11.68 13.74
C ARG A 190 3.01 -11.84 14.79
N GLY A 191 1.74 -11.84 14.38
CA GLY A 191 0.58 -11.89 15.27
C GLY A 191 0.41 -13.23 16.01
N SER A 192 0.81 -14.34 15.40
CA SER A 192 0.75 -15.68 15.99
C SER A 192 1.98 -16.05 16.83
N GLY A 193 3.02 -15.22 16.83
CA GLY A 193 4.32 -15.54 17.45
C GLY A 193 5.24 -16.42 16.59
N ALA A 194 4.88 -16.71 15.33
CA ALA A 194 5.66 -17.56 14.43
C ALA A 194 6.94 -16.91 13.87
N THR A 195 7.28 -15.67 14.25
CA THR A 195 8.39 -14.90 13.65
C THR A 195 9.74 -15.63 13.69
N LEU A 196 10.05 -16.35 14.78
CA LEU A 196 11.30 -17.10 14.94
C LEU A 196 11.09 -18.62 15.03
N ALA A 197 9.94 -19.12 14.58
CA ALA A 197 9.65 -20.55 14.55
C ALA A 197 10.60 -21.34 13.63
N CYS A 198 11.07 -20.69 12.56
CA CYS A 198 12.06 -21.24 11.63
C CYS A 198 13.31 -20.35 11.66
N PRO A 199 14.31 -20.62 12.52
CA PRO A 199 15.48 -19.75 12.70
C PRO A 199 16.49 -19.86 11.54
N ASP A 200 16.44 -20.94 10.77
CA ASP A 200 17.22 -21.16 9.56
C ASP A 200 16.52 -20.60 8.31
N TYR A 201 17.29 -20.47 7.23
CA TYR A 201 16.83 -19.99 5.94
C TYR A 201 17.58 -20.73 4.81
N PRO A 202 16.92 -21.15 3.71
CA PRO A 202 15.50 -20.95 3.38
C PRO A 202 14.55 -21.98 4.01
N LEU A 203 15.08 -23.09 4.53
CA LEU A 203 14.32 -24.17 5.14
C LEU A 203 13.86 -23.83 6.56
N CYS A 204 13.09 -24.74 7.17
CA CYS A 204 12.68 -24.70 8.57
C CYS A 204 13.16 -25.98 9.26
N ASN A 205 14.17 -25.84 10.11
CA ASN A 205 14.89 -26.92 10.79
C ASN A 205 15.30 -28.04 9.82
N GLY A 206 15.79 -27.66 8.63
CA GLY A 206 16.21 -28.59 7.57
C GLY A 206 15.09 -29.17 6.70
N GLU A 207 13.83 -28.81 6.91
CA GLU A 207 12.70 -29.26 6.09
C GLU A 207 12.00 -28.12 5.32
N LEU A 208 11.45 -28.42 4.14
CA LEU A 208 10.66 -27.46 3.36
C LEU A 208 9.19 -27.41 3.80
N PHE A 209 8.67 -28.54 4.28
CA PHE A 209 7.26 -28.69 4.69
C PHE A 209 7.19 -29.21 6.13
N PRO A 210 7.28 -28.32 7.14
CA PRO A 210 7.43 -28.70 8.55
C PRO A 210 6.10 -29.07 9.21
N PHE A 211 5.24 -29.84 8.53
CA PHE A 211 3.89 -30.18 9.03
C PHE A 211 3.91 -30.96 10.36
N ASN A 212 5.03 -31.63 10.66
CA ASN A 212 5.23 -32.39 11.89
C ASN A 212 5.98 -31.61 12.99
N GLN A 213 6.43 -30.37 12.71
CA GLN A 213 7.23 -29.57 13.65
C GLN A 213 6.38 -28.63 14.50
N GLY A 214 5.17 -28.30 14.04
CA GLY A 214 4.21 -27.46 14.76
C GLY A 214 3.43 -26.51 13.85
N SER A 215 2.43 -25.86 14.44
CA SER A 215 1.57 -24.92 13.71
C SER A 215 2.27 -23.60 13.40
N LEU A 216 3.22 -23.16 14.24
CA LEU A 216 3.94 -21.90 14.05
C LEU A 216 4.94 -22.00 12.89
N GLU A 217 5.66 -23.12 12.81
CA GLU A 217 6.57 -23.47 11.72
C GLU A 217 5.82 -23.55 10.40
N THR A 218 4.63 -24.17 10.43
CA THR A 218 3.74 -24.24 9.27
C THR A 218 3.28 -22.85 8.82
N VAL A 219 2.86 -21.98 9.74
CA VAL A 219 2.46 -20.59 9.43
C VAL A 219 3.64 -19.81 8.83
N HIS A 220 4.84 -19.95 9.40
CA HIS A 220 6.03 -19.28 8.89
C HIS A 220 6.39 -19.77 7.47
N MET A 221 6.38 -21.08 7.24
CA MET A 221 6.73 -21.65 5.94
C MET A 221 5.68 -21.38 4.86
N ILE A 222 4.38 -21.36 5.20
CA ILE A 222 3.33 -20.95 4.27
C ILE A 222 3.58 -19.52 3.77
N HIS A 223 3.98 -18.59 4.65
CA HIS A 223 4.35 -17.24 4.23
C HIS A 223 5.56 -17.25 3.27
N ARG A 224 6.64 -17.97 3.59
CA ARG A 224 7.82 -18.09 2.71
C ARG A 224 7.48 -18.70 1.34
N LEU A 225 6.68 -19.75 1.30
CA LEU A 225 6.23 -20.39 0.05
C LEU A 225 5.33 -19.45 -0.77
N ALA A 226 4.45 -18.68 -0.12
CA ALA A 226 3.63 -17.68 -0.80
C ALA A 226 4.48 -16.57 -1.42
N VAL A 227 5.58 -16.15 -0.76
CA VAL A 227 6.56 -15.22 -1.31
C VAL A 227 7.16 -15.76 -2.61
N VAL A 228 7.58 -17.02 -2.66
CA VAL A 228 8.09 -17.65 -3.90
C VAL A 228 7.05 -17.58 -5.03
N GLY A 229 5.78 -17.88 -4.73
CA GLY A 229 4.69 -17.77 -5.70
C GLY A 229 4.53 -16.35 -6.26
N LEU A 230 4.58 -15.33 -5.41
CA LEU A 230 4.54 -13.92 -5.85
C LEU A 230 5.75 -13.56 -6.73
N GLY A 231 6.95 -14.05 -6.40
CA GLY A 231 8.14 -13.87 -7.21
C GLY A 231 7.96 -14.40 -8.65
N LEU A 232 7.41 -15.60 -8.79
CA LEU A 232 7.08 -16.17 -10.11
C LEU A 232 6.07 -15.30 -10.87
N MET A 233 5.03 -14.82 -10.19
CA MET A 233 4.04 -13.93 -10.81
C MET A 233 4.64 -12.59 -11.25
N LEU A 234 5.55 -12.00 -10.46
CA LEU A 234 6.26 -10.77 -10.82
C LEU A 234 7.17 -10.97 -12.03
N ILE A 235 7.90 -12.09 -12.09
CA ILE A 235 8.73 -12.44 -13.25
C ILE A 235 7.86 -12.59 -14.50
N MET A 236 6.73 -13.30 -14.40
CA MET A 236 5.77 -13.42 -15.51
C MET A 236 5.23 -12.05 -15.91
N LEU A 237 4.86 -11.20 -14.96
CA LEU A 237 4.36 -9.85 -15.22
C LEU A 237 5.38 -9.02 -15.99
N VAL A 238 6.65 -9.01 -15.55
CA VAL A 238 7.74 -8.33 -16.28
C VAL A 238 7.87 -8.89 -17.69
N TRP A 239 7.95 -10.21 -17.84
CA TRP A 239 8.09 -10.86 -19.15
C TRP A 239 6.97 -10.46 -20.13
N TYR A 240 5.72 -10.54 -19.69
CA TYR A 240 4.56 -10.17 -20.51
C TYR A 240 4.47 -8.66 -20.77
N MET A 241 4.94 -7.80 -19.86
CA MET A 241 5.01 -6.34 -20.10
C MET A 241 5.98 -6.00 -21.24
N TYR A 242 7.10 -6.73 -21.37
CA TYR A 242 8.03 -6.58 -22.49
C TYR A 242 7.48 -7.18 -23.78
N ARG A 243 6.91 -8.40 -23.72
CA ARG A 243 6.38 -9.10 -24.91
C ARG A 243 5.14 -8.40 -25.48
N GLY A 244 4.26 -7.90 -24.61
CA GLY A 244 2.99 -7.26 -24.98
C GLY A 244 3.13 -5.81 -25.47
N GLY A 245 4.36 -5.32 -25.69
CA GLY A 245 4.56 -3.99 -26.27
C GLY A 245 4.13 -2.83 -25.37
N ARG A 246 3.96 -3.04 -24.06
CA ARG A 246 3.52 -2.01 -23.10
C ARG A 246 4.49 -0.83 -23.06
N ASN A 247 4.04 0.35 -22.64
CA ASN A 247 4.89 1.55 -22.66
C ASN A 247 6.13 1.43 -21.76
N VAL A 248 7.15 2.26 -22.01
CA VAL A 248 8.43 2.23 -21.28
C VAL A 248 8.22 2.45 -19.77
N MET A 249 7.24 3.27 -19.39
CA MET A 249 6.90 3.53 -17.99
C MET A 249 6.44 2.26 -17.25
N LEU A 250 5.47 1.52 -17.81
CA LEU A 250 4.98 0.28 -17.21
C LEU A 250 6.08 -0.79 -17.11
N ARG A 251 6.96 -0.89 -18.12
CA ARG A 251 8.11 -1.80 -18.08
C ARG A 251 9.11 -1.42 -16.98
N ARG A 252 9.41 -0.13 -16.81
CA ARG A 252 10.30 0.35 -15.74
C ARG A 252 9.70 0.12 -14.37
N LEU A 253 8.40 0.39 -14.19
CA LEU A 253 7.71 0.15 -12.93
C LEU A 253 7.62 -1.34 -12.59
N SER A 254 7.36 -2.23 -13.55
CA SER A 254 7.33 -3.67 -13.28
C SER A 254 8.71 -4.22 -12.91
N VAL A 255 9.78 -3.77 -13.57
CA VAL A 255 11.17 -4.11 -13.19
C VAL A 255 11.51 -3.56 -11.81
N LEU A 256 11.13 -2.31 -11.51
CA LEU A 256 11.35 -1.72 -10.18
C LEU A 256 10.63 -2.53 -9.08
N ALA A 257 9.38 -2.94 -9.31
CA ALA A 257 8.65 -3.81 -8.39
C ALA A 257 9.36 -5.14 -8.15
N LEU A 258 9.90 -5.76 -9.21
CA LEU A 258 10.65 -7.01 -9.12
C LEU A 258 11.97 -6.84 -8.33
N VAL A 259 12.73 -5.77 -8.59
CA VAL A 259 13.97 -5.47 -7.86
C VAL A 259 13.69 -5.23 -6.38
N LEU A 260 12.68 -4.41 -6.05
CA LEU A 260 12.29 -4.15 -4.67
C LEU A 260 11.72 -5.40 -3.99
N TYR A 261 11.06 -6.29 -4.73
CA TYR A 261 10.62 -7.58 -4.21
C TYR A 261 11.80 -8.48 -3.79
N PHE A 262 12.88 -8.55 -4.57
CA PHE A 262 14.06 -9.31 -4.16
C PHE A 262 14.77 -8.68 -2.96
N ALA A 263 14.86 -7.35 -2.92
CA ALA A 263 15.34 -6.64 -1.74
C ALA A 263 14.47 -6.95 -0.51
N GLN A 264 13.15 -6.97 -0.69
CA GLN A 264 12.18 -7.29 0.35
C GLN A 264 12.32 -8.72 0.89
N ALA A 265 12.50 -9.71 0.01
CA ALA A 265 12.75 -11.08 0.38
C ALA A 265 14.08 -11.24 1.14
N GLY A 266 15.13 -10.53 0.68
CA GLY A 266 16.42 -10.48 1.38
C GLY A 266 16.33 -9.86 2.77
N VAL A 267 15.61 -8.74 2.91
CA VAL A 267 15.34 -8.11 4.21
C VAL A 267 14.52 -9.05 5.12
N GLY A 268 13.57 -9.80 4.57
CA GLY A 268 12.83 -10.81 5.33
C GLY A 268 13.72 -11.94 5.85
N ALA A 269 14.68 -12.41 5.05
CA ALA A 269 15.69 -13.37 5.48
C ALA A 269 16.58 -12.79 6.58
N LEU A 270 17.08 -11.56 6.40
CA LEU A 270 17.89 -10.85 7.41
C LEU A 270 17.13 -10.63 8.71
N PHE A 271 15.83 -10.37 8.64
CA PHE A 271 14.99 -10.22 9.83
C PHE A 271 15.00 -11.48 10.70
N VAL A 272 14.91 -12.67 10.10
CA VAL A 272 15.01 -13.94 10.81
C VAL A 272 16.44 -14.21 11.29
N LEU A 273 17.43 -14.09 10.41
CA LEU A 273 18.84 -14.40 10.69
C LEU A 273 19.47 -13.50 11.75
N THR A 274 18.88 -12.33 11.99
CA THR A 274 19.30 -11.39 13.05
C THR A 274 18.38 -11.42 14.26
N SER A 275 17.63 -12.51 14.47
CA SER A 275 16.76 -12.70 15.64
C SER A 275 15.70 -11.61 15.80
N ALA A 276 15.03 -11.25 14.70
CA ALA A 276 13.93 -10.30 14.63
C ALA A 276 14.28 -8.86 15.07
N THR A 277 15.47 -8.37 14.73
CA THR A 277 15.86 -6.99 15.07
C THR A 277 14.90 -5.94 14.47
N PRO A 278 14.58 -4.86 15.22
CA PRO A 278 13.62 -3.84 14.80
C PRO A 278 13.89 -3.20 13.44
N LEU A 279 15.16 -2.96 13.11
CA LEU A 279 15.56 -2.32 11.85
C LEU A 279 15.06 -3.11 10.64
N TRP A 280 15.32 -4.41 10.60
CA TRP A 280 14.91 -5.25 9.47
C TRP A 280 13.40 -5.46 9.45
N GLY A 281 12.74 -5.55 10.62
CA GLY A 281 11.28 -5.66 10.68
C GLY A 281 10.56 -4.42 10.11
N ALA A 282 11.01 -3.22 10.47
CA ALA A 282 10.47 -1.98 9.90
C ALA A 282 10.79 -1.83 8.40
N SER A 283 12.02 -2.17 8.01
CA SER A 283 12.45 -2.16 6.60
C SER A 283 11.65 -3.14 5.75
N HIS A 284 11.30 -4.30 6.32
CA HIS A 284 10.48 -5.31 5.65
C HIS A 284 9.09 -4.75 5.33
N VAL A 285 8.41 -4.10 6.29
CA VAL A 285 7.10 -3.49 6.00
C VAL A 285 7.24 -2.35 4.98
N ALA A 286 8.27 -1.50 5.09
CA ALA A 286 8.50 -0.40 4.17
C ALA A 286 8.63 -0.86 2.70
N LEU A 287 9.47 -1.87 2.47
CA LEU A 287 9.67 -2.43 1.13
C LEU A 287 8.43 -3.18 0.63
N ALA A 288 7.72 -3.90 1.50
CA ALA A 288 6.43 -4.52 1.14
C ALA A 288 5.43 -3.47 0.65
N SER A 289 5.29 -2.36 1.39
CA SER A 289 4.41 -1.26 1.04
C SER A 289 4.81 -0.57 -0.27
N ALA A 290 6.11 -0.43 -0.53
CA ALA A 290 6.63 0.11 -1.79
C ALA A 290 6.32 -0.79 -2.98
N VAL A 291 6.59 -2.10 -2.89
CA VAL A 291 6.27 -3.08 -3.93
C VAL A 291 4.78 -3.06 -4.25
N TRP A 292 3.95 -3.13 -3.22
CA TRP A 292 2.49 -3.12 -3.38
C TRP A 292 1.99 -1.80 -3.99
N GLY A 293 2.50 -0.65 -3.53
CA GLY A 293 2.16 0.66 -4.09
C GLY A 293 2.53 0.79 -5.57
N ILE A 294 3.69 0.26 -5.98
CA ILE A 294 4.08 0.22 -7.40
C ILE A 294 3.14 -0.69 -8.20
N LEU A 295 2.75 -1.85 -7.67
CA LEU A 295 1.81 -2.75 -8.32
C LEU A 295 0.41 -2.12 -8.49
N VAL A 296 -0.05 -1.35 -7.50
CA VAL A 296 -1.25 -0.51 -7.62
C VAL A 296 -1.08 0.51 -8.74
N ALA A 297 0.08 1.18 -8.82
CA ALA A 297 0.35 2.15 -9.88
C ALA A 297 0.39 1.52 -11.28
N VAL A 298 1.06 0.38 -11.44
CA VAL A 298 1.07 -0.42 -12.68
C VAL A 298 -0.35 -0.79 -13.08
N SER A 299 -1.14 -1.31 -12.14
CA SER A 299 -2.53 -1.70 -12.38
C SER A 299 -3.38 -0.51 -12.82
N ALA A 300 -3.28 0.63 -12.13
CA ALA A 300 -4.06 1.83 -12.44
C ALA A 300 -3.67 2.42 -13.81
N ILE A 301 -2.38 2.55 -14.09
CA ILE A 301 -1.86 3.11 -15.35
C ILE A 301 -2.21 2.20 -16.53
N ASP A 302 -2.03 0.89 -16.40
CA ASP A 302 -2.37 -0.06 -17.46
C ASP A 302 -3.87 -0.08 -17.75
N THR A 303 -4.70 0.03 -16.70
CA THR A 303 -6.15 0.19 -16.84
C THR A 303 -6.50 1.44 -17.64
N LEU A 304 -5.88 2.58 -17.30
CA LEU A 304 -6.14 3.85 -17.99
C LEU A 304 -5.70 3.81 -19.44
N ASN A 305 -4.57 3.18 -19.74
CA ASN A 305 -4.09 3.00 -21.11
C ASN A 305 -4.93 2.01 -21.92
N SER A 306 -5.69 1.13 -21.25
CA SER A 306 -6.50 0.09 -21.90
C SER A 306 -7.99 0.42 -22.02
N ARG A 307 -8.44 1.54 -21.45
CA ARG A 307 -9.82 2.04 -21.66
C ARG A 307 -9.90 2.66 -23.06
N GLN A 308 -10.80 2.15 -23.90
CA GLN A 308 -11.14 2.83 -25.15
C GLN A 308 -11.86 4.16 -24.84
N PRO A 309 -11.58 5.25 -25.58
CA PRO A 309 -12.44 6.42 -25.54
C PRO A 309 -13.84 5.99 -26.00
N VAL A 310 -14.82 6.13 -25.11
CA VAL A 310 -16.24 5.99 -25.46
C VAL A 310 -16.56 7.14 -26.41
N GLY A 311 -16.46 6.91 -27.73
CA GLY A 311 -16.61 7.98 -28.72
C GLY A 311 -16.68 7.53 -30.17
N ASP A 312 -15.95 6.50 -30.57
CA ASP A 312 -15.95 6.03 -31.97
C ASP A 312 -16.82 4.78 -32.16
N ILE A 313 -18.11 4.89 -31.84
CA ILE A 313 -19.10 4.07 -32.56
C ILE A 313 -19.38 4.86 -33.83
N ALA A 314 -18.64 4.56 -34.89
CA ALA A 314 -19.00 5.01 -36.22
C ALA A 314 -20.48 4.64 -36.47
N PRO A 315 -21.32 5.53 -36.98
CA PRO A 315 -22.68 5.15 -37.34
C PRO A 315 -22.59 3.99 -38.33
N ALA A 316 -23.28 2.89 -38.03
CA ALA A 316 -23.44 1.80 -38.96
C ALA A 316 -24.04 2.39 -40.25
N VAL A 317 -23.23 2.40 -41.30
CA VAL A 317 -23.72 2.62 -42.66
C VAL A 317 -24.35 1.31 -43.10
N ALA A 318 -25.68 1.25 -43.06
CA ALA A 318 -26.55 0.44 -43.92
C ALA A 318 -27.98 0.94 -43.80
#